data_AF-A0A3D2K3H4-F1
#
_entry.id   AF-A0A3D2K3H4-F1
#
_cell.length_a   1.000
_cell.length_b   1.000
_cell.length_c   1.000
_cell.angle_alpha   90.00
_cell.angle_beta   90.00
_cell.angle_gamma   90.00
#
_symmetry.space_group_name_H-M   'P 1'
#
loop_
_entity.id
_entity.type
_entity.pdbx_description
1 polymer ?
#
loop_
_entity_poly.entity_id
_entity_poly.type
_entity_poly.pdbx_seq_one_letter_code
_entity_poly.pdbx_strand_id
1 'polypeptide(L)'
;NGVVDTVRSLTTPTADGDWTSVAVCSDCSYGIDAGLIASMPIKVDADGRWDVVPGVELDEFSREKVDATVQELRDEREAVADLL
;
A
#
# COMPACT_ATOMS: atom_id res chain seq x y z
N ASN A 1 16.57 -2.00 9.85
CA ASN A 1 16.00 -3.28 9.40
C ASN A 1 14.99 -3.10 8.27
N GLY A 2 14.05 -2.14 8.38
CA GLY A 2 12.91 -1.96 7.45
C GLY A 2 13.18 -2.12 5.94
N VAL A 3 14.27 -1.58 5.38
CA VAL A 3 14.57 -1.77 3.94
C VAL A 3 14.81 -3.25 3.59
N VAL A 4 15.59 -3.96 4.40
CA VAL A 4 15.89 -5.38 4.19
C VAL A 4 14.64 -6.22 4.38
N ASP A 5 13.84 -5.89 5.39
CA ASP A 5 12.57 -6.57 5.64
C ASP A 5 11.59 -6.37 4.48
N THR A 6 11.45 -5.16 3.94
CA THR A 6 10.60 -4.90 2.78
C THR A 6 11.05 -5.67 1.55
N VAL A 7 12.36 -5.68 1.24
CA VAL A 7 12.90 -6.46 0.11
C VAL A 7 12.63 -7.94 0.32
N ARG A 8 12.82 -8.45 1.53
CA ARG A 8 12.52 -9.84 1.86
C ARG A 8 11.03 -10.16 1.69
N SER A 9 10.14 -9.33 2.21
CA SER A 9 8.71 -9.52 2.10
C SER A 9 8.21 -9.50 0.66
N LEU A 10 8.82 -8.70 -0.22
CA LEU A 10 8.48 -8.62 -1.65
C LEU A 10 9.04 -9.80 -2.47
N THR A 11 9.99 -10.57 -1.93
CA THR A 11 10.69 -11.64 -2.67
C THR A 11 10.48 -13.02 -2.05
N THR A 12 9.80 -13.10 -0.91
CA THR A 12 9.52 -14.33 -0.18
C THR A 12 8.02 -14.54 -0.14
N PRO A 13 7.51 -15.75 -0.47
CA PRO A 13 6.10 -16.05 -0.31
C PRO A 13 5.60 -15.74 1.10
N THR A 14 4.47 -15.05 1.18
CA THR A 14 3.83 -14.69 2.44
C THR A 14 3.10 -15.90 3.01
N ALA A 15 3.11 -16.06 4.33
CA ALA A 15 2.41 -17.15 4.99
C ALA A 15 0.89 -17.03 4.80
N ASP A 16 0.19 -18.17 4.79
CA ASP A 16 -1.26 -18.20 4.63
C ASP A 16 -1.95 -17.38 5.74
N GLY A 17 -2.81 -16.45 5.33
CA GLY A 17 -3.54 -15.56 6.24
C GLY A 17 -2.75 -14.36 6.75
N ASP A 18 -1.51 -14.16 6.29
CA ASP A 18 -0.65 -13.04 6.67
C ASP A 18 -0.47 -12.03 5.52
N TRP A 19 0.00 -10.82 5.87
CA TRP A 19 0.36 -9.76 4.91
C TRP A 19 1.37 -8.79 5.52
N THR A 20 2.05 -8.05 4.66
CA THR A 20 2.93 -6.95 5.09
C THR A 20 2.44 -5.62 4.52
N SER A 21 2.73 -4.52 5.19
CA SER A 21 2.47 -3.18 4.64
C SER A 21 3.64 -2.72 3.77
N VAL A 22 3.35 -2.34 2.52
CA VAL A 22 4.34 -1.77 1.60
C VAL A 22 3.71 -0.61 0.83
N ALA A 23 4.47 0.46 0.62
CA ALA A 23 4.06 1.54 -0.27
C ALA A 23 4.12 1.08 -1.73
N VAL A 24 2.96 0.96 -2.36
CA VAL A 24 2.81 0.51 -3.75
C VAL A 24 1.99 1.50 -4.54
N CYS A 25 2.08 1.40 -5.87
CA CYS A 25 1.25 2.19 -6.77
C CYS A 25 -0.19 1.67 -6.71
N SER A 26 -1.11 2.52 -6.27
CA SER A 26 -2.52 2.18 -6.12
C SER A 26 -3.15 1.80 -7.46
N ASP A 27 -3.99 0.76 -7.43
CA ASP A 27 -4.88 0.29 -8.49
C ASP A 27 -6.36 0.64 -8.22
N CYS A 28 -6.61 1.69 -7.41
CA CYS A 28 -7.91 2.03 -6.81
C CYS A 28 -8.32 1.18 -5.59
N SER A 29 -7.45 0.30 -5.09
CA SER A 29 -7.69 -0.41 -3.84
C SER A 29 -7.96 0.54 -2.68
N TYR A 30 -8.90 0.14 -1.80
CA TYR A 30 -9.30 0.87 -0.60
C TYR A 30 -9.83 2.30 -0.83
N GLY A 31 -10.16 2.67 -2.08
CA GLY A 31 -10.61 4.03 -2.43
C GLY A 31 -9.46 5.04 -2.56
N ILE A 32 -8.22 4.56 -2.65
CA ILE A 32 -7.02 5.37 -2.88
C ILE A 32 -6.85 5.59 -4.38
N ASP A 33 -6.66 6.82 -4.83
CA ASP A 33 -6.59 7.15 -6.27
C ASP A 33 -5.56 6.29 -7.01
N ALA A 34 -5.90 5.78 -8.20
CA ALA A 34 -4.95 5.08 -9.06
C ALA A 34 -3.70 5.95 -9.31
N GLY A 35 -2.53 5.30 -9.32
CA GLY A 35 -1.26 5.98 -9.54
C GLY A 35 -0.65 6.64 -8.30
N LEU A 36 -1.39 6.76 -7.19
CA LEU A 36 -0.84 7.27 -5.95
C LEU A 36 0.02 6.20 -5.26
N ILE A 37 1.21 6.58 -4.80
CA ILE A 37 2.05 5.69 -3.99
C ILE A 37 1.55 5.74 -2.55
N ALA A 38 0.96 4.65 -2.06
CA ALA A 38 0.40 4.58 -0.71
C ALA A 38 0.69 3.23 -0.06
N SER A 39 0.82 3.22 1.27
CA SER A 39 1.04 2.00 2.05
C SER A 39 -0.22 1.14 2.06
N MET A 40 -0.12 -0.10 1.56
CA MET A 40 -1.22 -1.06 1.49
C MET A 40 -0.80 -2.44 1.98
N PRO A 41 -1.75 -3.26 2.47
CA PRO A 41 -1.47 -4.65 2.78
C PRO A 41 -1.22 -5.44 1.49
N ILE A 42 -0.04 -6.04 1.36
CA ILE A 42 0.32 -6.90 0.23
C ILE A 42 0.67 -8.30 0.71
N LYS A 43 0.43 -9.28 -0.15
CA LYS A 43 0.87 -10.66 0.01
C LYS A 43 1.64 -11.09 -1.23
N VAL A 44 2.59 -12.01 -1.07
CA VAL A 44 3.38 -12.60 -2.15
C VAL A 44 3.03 -14.08 -2.27
N ASP A 45 2.71 -14.53 -3.48
CA ASP A 45 2.40 -15.93 -3.78
C ASP A 45 3.67 -16.81 -3.89
N ALA A 46 3.46 -18.11 -4.10
CA ALA A 46 4.56 -19.07 -4.25
C ALA A 46 5.41 -18.85 -5.52
N ASP A 47 4.88 -18.15 -6.53
CA ASP A 47 5.57 -17.78 -7.77
C ASP A 47 6.33 -16.44 -7.61
N GLY A 48 6.26 -15.79 -6.44
CA GLY A 48 6.90 -14.52 -6.16
C GLY A 48 6.14 -13.29 -6.68
N ARG A 49 4.88 -13.45 -7.10
CA ARG A 49 4.02 -12.33 -7.49
C ARG A 49 3.36 -11.75 -6.26
N TRP A 50 3.32 -10.42 -6.19
CA TRP A 50 2.65 -9.73 -5.10
C TRP A 50 1.32 -9.15 -5.56
N ASP A 51 0.35 -9.13 -4.65
CA ASP A 51 -0.97 -8.53 -4.85
C ASP A 51 -1.42 -7.79 -3.60
N VAL A 52 -2.21 -6.74 -3.77
CA VAL A 52 -2.91 -6.08 -2.66
C VAL A 52 -3.95 -7.03 -2.09
N VAL A 53 -3.93 -7.23 -0.78
CA VAL A 53 -4.92 -8.06 -0.08
C VAL A 53 -6.26 -7.32 -0.10
N PRO A 54 -7.35 -7.92 -0.61
CA PRO A 54 -8.68 -7.30 -0.55
C PRO A 54 -9.37 -7.55 0.80
N GLY A 55 -10.31 -6.69 1.17
CA GLY A 55 -11.24 -6.94 2.27
C GLY A 55 -10.65 -6.86 3.67
N VAL A 56 -9.54 -6.13 3.86
CA VAL A 56 -9.08 -5.77 5.21
C VAL A 56 -10.06 -4.75 5.78
N GLU A 57 -10.85 -5.19 6.76
CA GLU A 57 -11.76 -4.32 7.50
C GLU A 57 -10.96 -3.29 8.32
N LEU A 58 -11.30 -2.03 8.14
CA LEU A 58 -10.77 -0.93 8.93
C LEU A 58 -11.88 -0.43 9.85
N ASP A 59 -11.56 -0.26 11.14
CA ASP A 59 -12.46 0.49 12.02
C ASP A 59 -12.51 1.98 11.62
N GLU A 60 -13.50 2.69 12.16
CA GLU A 60 -13.75 4.10 11.83
C GLU A 60 -12.51 4.98 12.09
N PHE A 61 -11.82 4.73 13.21
CA PHE A 61 -10.59 5.44 13.57
C PHE A 61 -9.47 5.22 12.54
N SER A 62 -9.23 3.96 12.15
CA SER A 62 -8.20 3.62 11.17
C SER A 62 -8.53 4.18 9.80
N ARG A 63 -9.82 4.16 9.44
CA ARG A 63 -10.30 4.72 8.18
C ARG A 63 -10.07 6.23 8.11
N GLU A 64 -10.42 6.98 9.14
CA GLU A 64 -10.17 8.43 9.22
C GLU A 64 -8.67 8.76 9.07
N LYS A 65 -7.79 7.94 9.66
CA LYS A 65 -6.34 8.14 9.53
C LYS A 65 -5.84 7.85 8.11
N VAL A 66 -6.31 6.76 7.49
CA VAL A 66 -5.97 6.45 6.10
C VAL A 66 -6.44 7.56 5.18
N ASP A 67 -7.68 8.04 5.33
CA ASP A 67 -8.24 9.09 4.48
C ASP A 67 -7.45 10.42 4.63
N ALA A 68 -7.02 10.76 5.85
CA ALA A 68 -6.18 11.93 6.10
C ALA A 68 -4.80 11.82 5.41
N THR A 69 -4.13 10.66 5.52
CA THR A 69 -2.84 10.42 4.86
C THR A 69 -2.97 10.40 3.33
N VAL A 70 -4.06 9.84 2.79
CA VAL A 70 -4.33 9.86 1.35
C VAL A 70 -4.52 11.28 0.86
N GLN A 71 -5.16 12.15 1.64
CA GLN A 71 -5.30 13.56 1.28
C GLN A 71 -3.94 14.28 1.27
N GLU A 72 -3.07 14.04 2.25
CA GLU A 72 -1.70 14.57 2.28
C GLU A 72 -0.92 14.17 1.02
N LEU A 73 -0.99 12.90 0.62
CA LEU A 73 -0.34 12.39 -0.60
C LEU A 73 -0.90 13.03 -1.89
N ARG A 74 -2.20 13.36 -1.93
CA ARG A 74 -2.81 14.08 -3.05
C ARG A 74 -2.24 15.49 -3.17
N ASP A 75 -2.12 16.19 -2.05
CA ASP A 75 -1.60 17.55 -1.98
C ASP A 75 -0.11 17.56 -2.37
N GLU A 76 0.68 16.58 -1.92
CA GLU A 76 2.09 16.40 -2.33
C GLU A 76 2.22 16.17 -3.84
N ARG A 77 1.37 15.32 -4.43
CA ARG A 77 1.34 15.07 -5.87
C ARG A 77 1.03 16.35 -6.65
N GLU A 78 0.07 17.15 -6.18
CA GLU A 78 -0.27 18.43 -6.81
C GLU A 78 0.88 19.43 -6.73
N ALA A 79 1.56 19.50 -5.58
CA ALA A 79 2.69 20.40 -5.38
C ALA A 79 3.89 20.13 -6.32
N VAL A 80 4.05 18.88 -6.80
CA VAL A 80 5.10 18.49 -7.75
C VAL A 80 4.60 18.30 -9.18
N ALA A 81 3.34 18.66 -9.47
CA ALA A 81 2.73 18.42 -10.78
C ALA A 81 3.50 19.09 -11.93
N ASP A 82 4.12 20.25 -11.68
CA ASP A 82 4.91 20.99 -12.66
C ASP A 82 6.33 20.40 -12.90
N LEU A 83 6.71 19.31 -12.22
CA LEU A 83 8.01 18.63 -12.36
C LEU A 83 7.94 17.34 -13.20
N LEU A 84 6.76 16.97 -13.69
CA LEU A 84 6.47 15.74 -14.45
C LEU A 84 6.24 16.03 -15.94
#